data_AF-A0A6A6AZB8-F1
#
_entry.id   AF-A0A6A6AZB8-F1
#
_cell.length_a   1.000
_cell.length_b   1.000
_cell.length_c   1.000
_cell.angle_alpha   90.00
_cell.angle_beta   90.00
_cell.angle_gamma   90.00
#
_symmetry.space_group_name_H-M   'P 1'
#
loop_
_entity.id
_entity.type
_entity.pdbx_description
1 polymer ?
#
loop_
_entity_poly.entity_id
_entity_poly.type
_entity_poly.pdbx_seq_one_letter_code
_entity_poly.pdbx_strand_id
1 'polypeptide(L)'
;MGGPAHDGRFRGKTIKGVKVNCDGDVRLLGTTTYEAVDVPPTHPIFYDHDEPSIAKHIGLSVLTRKCEPNPIWAKGSSMGFYDNQPVTFLHMDCDLNTMSVPGWGWAPNKWQNKVGSVLIVRKDCKPLLPLHAAALCNYCQTYLQPRFEKAVEATGPNMMATRTNFLARITRENFELCWKETLENKDVYGSNMDAPNPYDVD
;
A
#
# COMPACT_ATOMS: atom_id res chain seq x y z
N MET A 1 -9.34 -27.91 19.01
CA MET A 1 -9.30 -26.44 18.79
C MET A 1 -7.91 -25.96 19.18
N GLY A 2 -7.02 -25.79 18.20
CA GLY A 2 -5.70 -25.21 18.41
C GLY A 2 -5.71 -23.80 17.82
N GLY A 3 -5.59 -22.77 18.66
CA GLY A 3 -5.39 -21.40 18.19
C GLY A 3 -4.05 -21.27 17.47
N PRO A 4 -3.87 -20.27 16.60
CA PRO A 4 -2.60 -20.08 15.90
C PRO A 4 -1.51 -19.78 16.91
N ALA A 5 -0.41 -20.51 16.81
CA ALA A 5 0.78 -20.30 17.63
C ALA A 5 1.29 -18.87 17.39
N HIS A 6 1.20 -18.02 18.41
CA HIS A 6 1.90 -16.75 18.41
C HIS A 6 3.41 -17.04 18.34
N ASP A 7 4.04 -16.66 17.23
CA ASP A 7 5.49 -16.64 17.10
C ASP A 7 6.04 -15.75 18.22
N GLY A 8 6.80 -16.34 19.14
CA GLY A 8 7.27 -15.71 20.38
C GLY A 8 8.30 -14.60 20.18
N ARG A 9 8.59 -14.21 18.94
CA ARG A 9 9.65 -13.25 18.57
C ARG A 9 9.36 -11.80 18.95
N PHE A 10 8.13 -11.43 19.31
CA PHE A 10 7.73 -10.02 19.46
C PHE A 10 7.20 -9.60 20.83
N ARG A 11 7.56 -10.30 21.92
CA ARG A 11 7.11 -9.89 23.27
C ARG A 11 7.65 -8.50 23.64
N GLY A 12 6.78 -7.49 23.59
CA GLY A 12 6.95 -6.19 24.23
C GLY A 12 7.48 -5.03 23.37
N LYS A 13 7.73 -5.21 22.07
CA LYS A 13 8.15 -4.11 21.18
C LYS A 13 7.06 -3.80 20.16
N THR A 14 6.72 -2.52 20.03
CA THR A 14 5.88 -2.02 18.93
C THR A 14 6.66 -2.05 17.62
N ILE A 15 5.95 -2.26 16.51
CA ILE A 15 6.49 -2.22 15.16
C ILE A 15 6.16 -0.86 14.55
N LYS A 16 7.13 -0.22 13.92
CA LYS A 16 6.90 1.04 13.20
C LYS A 16 6.15 0.76 11.90
N GLY A 17 4.91 1.23 11.83
CA GLY A 17 4.06 1.20 10.65
C GLY A 17 3.73 2.60 10.15
N VAL A 18 2.92 2.64 9.10
CA VAL A 18 2.40 3.89 8.53
C VAL A 18 0.89 3.81 8.45
N LYS A 19 0.20 4.82 8.99
CA LYS A 19 -1.20 5.09 8.69
C LYS A 19 -1.26 5.98 7.45
N VAL A 20 -1.86 5.48 6.39
CA VAL A 20 -2.21 6.26 5.20
C VAL A 20 -3.60 6.84 5.44
N ASN A 21 -3.65 8.11 5.82
CA ASN A 21 -4.88 8.83 6.14
C ASN A 21 -5.68 9.08 4.86
N CYS A 22 -6.99 8.81 4.91
CA CYS A 22 -7.90 9.15 3.81
C CYS A 22 -8.21 10.65 3.77
N ASP A 23 -8.84 11.09 2.69
CA ASP A 23 -9.21 12.47 2.45
C ASP A 23 -10.03 13.09 3.61
N GLY A 24 -10.93 12.32 4.22
CA GLY A 24 -11.72 12.76 5.37
C GLY A 24 -10.86 13.07 6.60
N ASP A 25 -9.93 12.18 6.95
CA ASP A 25 -9.00 12.40 8.07
C ASP A 25 -8.10 13.60 7.81
N VAL A 26 -7.53 13.70 6.61
CA VAL A 26 -6.66 14.84 6.22
C VAL A 26 -7.43 16.17 6.29
N ARG A 27 -8.62 16.25 5.68
CA ARG A 27 -9.38 17.51 5.58
C ARG A 27 -10.00 17.95 6.90
N LEU A 28 -10.47 17.00 7.73
CA LEU A 28 -11.20 17.33 8.96
C LEU A 28 -10.32 17.40 10.20
N LEU A 29 -9.21 16.65 10.22
CA LEU A 29 -8.32 16.56 11.37
C LEU A 29 -6.99 17.28 11.15
N GLY A 30 -6.69 17.70 9.91
CA GLY A 30 -5.43 18.35 9.56
C GLY A 30 -4.23 17.41 9.63
N THR A 31 -4.45 16.09 9.53
CA THR A 31 -3.37 15.09 9.55
C THR A 31 -2.59 15.08 8.24
N THR A 32 -1.35 14.60 8.27
CA THR A 32 -0.60 14.30 7.04
C THR A 32 -1.18 13.06 6.35
N THR A 33 -0.99 12.92 5.04
CA THR A 33 -1.43 11.72 4.30
C THR A 33 -0.73 10.46 4.77
N TYR A 34 0.56 10.55 5.12
CA TYR A 34 1.36 9.43 5.62
C TYR A 34 1.84 9.78 7.02
N GLU A 35 1.42 8.99 8.01
CA GLU A 35 1.69 9.21 9.42
C GLU A 35 2.40 7.99 10.02
N ALA A 36 3.52 8.20 10.71
CA ALA A 36 4.21 7.14 11.40
C ALA A 36 3.43 6.71 12.65
N VAL A 37 3.29 5.40 12.86
CA VAL A 37 2.54 4.85 14.00
C VAL A 37 3.28 3.69 14.64
N ASP A 38 3.13 3.55 15.95
CA ASP A 38 3.60 2.40 16.72
C ASP A 38 2.50 1.34 16.81
N VAL A 39 2.75 0.17 16.22
CA VAL A 39 1.77 -0.91 16.15
C VAL A 39 2.11 -1.99 17.18
N PRO A 40 1.23 -2.29 18.14
CA PRO A 40 1.48 -3.37 19.10
C PRO A 40 1.48 -4.73 18.40
N PRO A 41 2.26 -5.71 18.86
CA PRO A 41 2.35 -7.04 18.24
C PRO A 41 1.03 -7.84 18.32
N THR A 42 0.09 -7.40 19.16
CA THR A 42 -1.26 -7.96 19.29
C THR A 42 -2.27 -7.34 18.33
N HIS A 43 -1.86 -6.35 17.53
CA HIS A 43 -2.75 -5.65 16.62
C HIS A 43 -3.34 -6.62 15.57
N PRO A 44 -4.64 -6.48 15.20
CA PRO A 44 -5.29 -7.35 14.23
C PRO A 44 -4.61 -7.48 12.86
N ILE A 45 -3.82 -6.49 12.45
CA ILE A 45 -3.08 -6.52 11.18
C ILE A 45 -2.12 -7.71 11.02
N PHE A 46 -1.78 -8.42 12.10
CA PHE A 46 -0.91 -9.61 12.02
C PHE A 46 -1.66 -10.93 11.80
N TYR A 47 -3.00 -10.92 11.85
CA TYR A 47 -3.83 -12.13 11.67
C TYR A 47 -5.12 -11.89 10.86
N ASP A 48 -5.49 -10.65 10.61
CA ASP A 48 -6.62 -10.23 9.78
C ASP A 48 -6.16 -9.02 8.94
N HIS A 49 -5.65 -9.31 7.75
CA HIS A 49 -5.00 -8.35 6.87
C HIS A 49 -5.10 -8.75 5.41
N ASP A 50 -4.75 -7.81 4.54
CA ASP A 50 -4.51 -8.05 3.12
C ASP A 50 -3.02 -7.87 2.79
N GLU A 51 -2.59 -8.50 1.68
CA GLU A 51 -1.24 -8.38 1.15
C GLU A 51 -1.32 -7.88 -0.29
N PRO A 52 -0.87 -6.66 -0.60
CA PRO A 52 -0.83 -6.15 -1.97
C PRO A 52 0.11 -6.99 -2.85
N SER A 53 -0.37 -7.49 -3.99
CA SER A 53 0.42 -8.35 -4.88
C SER A 53 1.63 -7.62 -5.48
N ILE A 54 1.50 -6.33 -5.79
CA ILE A 54 2.61 -5.48 -6.26
C ILE A 54 3.76 -5.46 -5.23
N ALA A 55 3.45 -5.23 -3.95
CA ALA A 55 4.44 -5.15 -2.89
C ALA A 55 5.21 -6.46 -2.70
N LYS A 56 4.51 -7.60 -2.89
CA LYS A 56 5.12 -8.92 -2.92
C LYS A 56 6.08 -9.08 -4.11
N HIS A 57 5.69 -8.64 -5.30
CA HIS A 57 6.51 -8.75 -6.52
C HIS A 57 7.83 -7.98 -6.45
N ILE A 58 7.84 -6.80 -5.81
CA ILE A 58 9.06 -5.99 -5.65
C ILE A 58 9.93 -6.43 -4.46
N GLY A 59 9.48 -7.39 -3.65
CA GLY A 59 10.22 -7.88 -2.47
C GLY A 59 10.09 -7.01 -1.22
N LEU A 60 9.18 -6.02 -1.20
CA LEU A 60 8.84 -5.21 -0.03
C LEU A 60 7.47 -5.63 0.50
N SER A 61 7.36 -6.86 1.01
CA SER A 61 6.07 -7.41 1.43
C SER A 61 5.49 -6.64 2.61
N VAL A 62 4.31 -6.04 2.41
CA VAL A 62 3.55 -5.30 3.43
C VAL A 62 2.21 -5.96 3.71
N LEU A 63 1.74 -5.78 4.95
CA LEU A 63 0.39 -6.11 5.38
C LEU A 63 -0.42 -4.82 5.44
N THR A 64 -1.67 -4.87 5.02
CA THR A 64 -2.58 -3.73 5.03
C THR A 64 -3.86 -4.05 5.78
N ARG A 65 -4.39 -3.07 6.52
CA ARG A 65 -5.68 -3.18 7.21
C ARG A 65 -6.36 -1.83 7.27
N LYS A 66 -7.64 -1.77 6.89
CA LYS A 66 -8.46 -0.56 7.07
C LYS A 66 -8.58 -0.19 8.55
N CYS A 67 -8.45 1.08 8.85
CA CYS A 67 -8.74 1.64 10.16
C CYS A 67 -10.24 1.84 10.33
N GLU A 68 -10.68 1.88 11.59
CA GLU A 68 -12.04 2.31 11.89
C GLU A 68 -12.26 3.76 11.43
N PRO A 69 -13.40 4.07 10.78
CA PRO A 69 -13.78 5.43 10.43
C PRO A 69 -13.74 6.37 11.62
N ASN A 70 -13.22 7.59 11.44
CA ASN A 70 -13.25 8.56 12.53
C ASN A 70 -14.71 9.00 12.81
N PRO A 71 -15.17 8.98 14.07
CA PRO A 71 -16.54 9.40 14.42
C PRO A 71 -16.89 10.82 13.98
N ILE A 72 -15.90 11.71 13.81
CA ILE A 72 -16.11 13.08 13.30
C ILE A 72 -16.73 13.07 11.90
N TRP A 73 -16.52 12.02 11.11
CA TRP A 73 -17.14 11.88 9.79
C TRP A 73 -18.67 11.81 9.86
N ALA A 74 -19.25 11.34 10.97
CA ALA A 74 -20.70 11.33 11.16
C ALA A 74 -21.32 12.74 11.11
N LYS A 75 -20.51 13.77 11.34
CA LYS A 75 -20.92 15.19 11.28
C LYS A 75 -20.76 15.80 9.89
N GLY A 76 -20.04 15.14 8.97
CA GLY A 76 -19.81 15.62 7.62
C GLY A 76 -20.17 14.54 6.59
N SER A 77 -21.35 14.63 6.01
CA SER A 77 -21.82 13.69 4.98
C SER A 77 -21.30 14.05 3.59
N SER A 78 -20.01 14.38 3.44
CA SER A 78 -19.48 14.73 2.12
C SER A 78 -19.01 13.50 1.37
N MET A 79 -19.36 13.44 0.09
CA MET A 79 -18.85 12.45 -0.86
C MET A 79 -17.31 12.56 -0.89
N GLY A 80 -16.62 11.44 -0.69
CA GLY A 80 -15.15 11.35 -0.81
C GLY A 80 -14.34 11.31 0.50
N PHE A 81 -14.95 11.41 1.68
CA PHE A 81 -14.17 11.30 2.94
C PHE A 81 -13.48 9.96 3.16
N TYR A 82 -13.97 8.91 2.53
CA TYR A 82 -13.36 7.59 2.58
C TYR A 82 -12.37 7.36 1.45
N ASP A 83 -12.13 8.34 0.59
CA ASP A 83 -11.25 8.18 -0.56
C ASP A 83 -9.81 8.09 -0.07
N ASN A 84 -9.12 7.06 -0.53
CA ASN A 84 -7.72 6.81 -0.25
C ASN A 84 -7.09 6.22 -1.50
N GLN A 85 -7.03 7.05 -2.54
CA GLN A 85 -6.56 6.68 -3.86
C GLN A 85 -5.14 6.06 -3.85
N PRO A 86 -4.17 6.54 -3.05
CA PRO A 86 -2.86 5.88 -2.94
C PRO A 86 -2.98 4.40 -2.57
N VAL A 87 -3.86 4.06 -1.61
CA VAL A 87 -4.06 2.67 -1.18
C VAL A 87 -4.91 1.87 -2.16
N THR A 88 -5.85 2.50 -2.87
CA THR A 88 -6.55 1.86 -3.98
C THR A 88 -5.55 1.37 -5.04
N PHE A 89 -4.62 2.22 -5.46
CA PHE A 89 -3.60 1.84 -6.45
C PHE A 89 -2.61 0.79 -5.92
N LEU A 90 -2.24 0.86 -4.64
CA LEU A 90 -1.43 -0.17 -4.00
C LEU A 90 -2.05 -1.57 -4.14
N HIS A 91 -3.37 -1.68 -4.06
CA HIS A 91 -4.10 -2.95 -4.13
C HIS A 91 -4.55 -3.35 -5.54
N MET A 92 -4.07 -2.68 -6.60
CA MET A 92 -4.30 -3.18 -7.96
C MET A 92 -3.75 -4.59 -8.10
N ASP A 93 -4.57 -5.49 -8.64
CA ASP A 93 -4.20 -6.88 -8.78
C ASP A 93 -3.29 -7.10 -9.98
N CYS A 94 -2.10 -7.66 -9.75
CA CYS A 94 -1.20 -8.14 -10.80
C CYS A 94 -1.04 -9.67 -10.81
N ASP A 95 -1.90 -10.44 -10.15
CA ASP A 95 -1.86 -11.90 -10.26
C ASP A 95 -2.47 -12.35 -11.60
N LEU A 96 -1.70 -13.08 -12.40
CA LEU A 96 -2.15 -13.65 -13.67
C LEU A 96 -3.27 -14.68 -13.50
N ASN A 97 -3.39 -15.27 -12.32
CA ASN A 97 -4.37 -16.31 -11.99
C ASN A 97 -5.58 -15.76 -11.22
N THR A 98 -5.69 -14.45 -11.04
CA THR A 98 -6.80 -13.86 -10.29
C THR A 98 -8.14 -14.21 -10.93
N MET A 99 -9.03 -14.78 -10.13
CA MET A 99 -10.44 -15.00 -10.47
C MET A 99 -11.34 -13.91 -9.90
N SER A 100 -10.77 -12.91 -9.23
CA SER A 100 -11.53 -11.82 -8.64
C SER A 100 -12.12 -10.92 -9.74
N VAL A 101 -13.26 -10.29 -9.45
CA VAL A 101 -13.84 -9.25 -10.30
C VAL A 101 -13.70 -7.93 -9.57
N PRO A 102 -13.16 -6.88 -10.19
CA PRO A 102 -12.75 -6.75 -11.61
C PRO A 102 -11.46 -7.49 -12.04
N GLY A 103 -10.63 -7.96 -11.10
CA GLY A 103 -9.45 -8.79 -11.40
C GLY A 103 -8.22 -7.99 -11.82
N TRP A 104 -7.41 -8.57 -12.70
CA TRP A 104 -6.14 -8.00 -13.16
C TRP A 104 -6.27 -6.51 -13.53
N GLY A 105 -5.35 -5.70 -13.03
CA GLY A 105 -5.28 -4.27 -13.33
C GLY A 105 -6.34 -3.44 -12.63
N TRP A 106 -7.02 -4.00 -11.64
CA TRP A 106 -7.97 -3.29 -10.83
C TRP A 106 -7.81 -3.69 -9.36
N ALA A 107 -8.12 -2.77 -8.45
CA ALA A 107 -8.20 -3.12 -7.05
C ALA A 107 -9.47 -3.95 -6.78
N PRO A 108 -9.48 -4.90 -5.84
CA PRO A 108 -10.72 -5.56 -5.41
C PRO A 108 -11.76 -4.54 -4.89
N ASN A 109 -13.05 -4.85 -4.98
CA ASN A 109 -14.14 -3.91 -4.61
C ASN A 109 -13.97 -3.26 -3.22
N LYS A 110 -13.46 -4.02 -2.24
CA LYS A 110 -13.19 -3.51 -0.88
C LYS A 110 -12.13 -2.40 -0.86
N TRP A 111 -11.25 -2.35 -1.84
CA TRP A 111 -10.17 -1.35 -1.98
C TRP A 111 -10.51 -0.26 -3.01
N GLN A 112 -11.67 -0.34 -3.67
CA GLN A 112 -12.19 0.71 -4.55
C GLN A 112 -13.16 1.66 -3.87
N ASN A 113 -13.99 1.13 -2.95
CA ASN A 113 -15.08 1.88 -2.33
C ASN A 113 -14.92 1.95 -0.83
N LYS A 114 -15.22 3.13 -0.28
CA LYS A 114 -15.16 3.41 1.17
C LYS A 114 -13.87 2.86 1.80
N VAL A 115 -12.72 3.25 1.24
CA VAL A 115 -11.43 2.69 1.66
C VAL A 115 -11.10 3.11 3.09
N GLY A 116 -11.31 4.39 3.40
CA GLY A 116 -10.96 4.98 4.69
C GLY A 116 -9.44 5.03 4.89
N SER A 117 -9.02 5.41 6.08
CA SER A 117 -7.60 5.37 6.46
C SER A 117 -7.13 3.93 6.59
N VAL A 118 -5.86 3.66 6.29
CA VAL A 118 -5.33 2.30 6.21
C VAL A 118 -4.00 2.21 6.94
N LEU A 119 -3.86 1.21 7.79
CA LEU A 119 -2.60 0.85 8.41
C LEU A 119 -1.79 -0.05 7.49
N ILE A 120 -0.51 0.26 7.34
CA ILE A 120 0.47 -0.52 6.59
C ILE A 120 1.64 -0.86 7.52
N VAL A 121 2.01 -2.13 7.58
CA VAL A 121 3.22 -2.61 8.27
C VAL A 121 4.00 -3.54 7.36
N ARG A 122 5.31 -3.67 7.55
CA ARG A 122 6.06 -4.70 6.83
C ARG A 122 5.79 -6.08 7.43
N LYS A 123 5.68 -7.08 6.56
CA LYS A 123 5.45 -8.47 6.95
C LYS A 123 6.61 -9.07 7.74
N ASP A 124 7.83 -8.62 7.46
CA ASP A 124 9.05 -9.00 8.20
C ASP A 124 9.23 -8.22 9.51
N CYS A 125 8.26 -7.37 9.89
CA CYS A 125 8.26 -6.55 11.10
C CYS A 125 9.41 -5.52 11.19
N LYS A 126 10.15 -5.29 10.10
CA LYS A 126 11.09 -4.18 10.02
C LYS A 126 10.34 -2.84 9.97
N PRO A 127 10.96 -1.72 10.36
CA PRO A 127 10.32 -0.42 10.30
C PRO A 127 9.83 -0.05 8.90
N LEU A 128 8.62 0.50 8.81
CA LEU A 128 8.14 1.18 7.60
C LEU A 128 8.04 2.68 7.89
N LEU A 129 8.79 3.49 7.16
CA LEU A 129 8.75 4.95 7.31
C LEU A 129 7.65 5.55 6.43
N PRO A 130 7.09 6.72 6.79
CA PRO A 130 6.10 7.42 5.94
C PRO A 130 6.57 7.59 4.50
N LEU A 131 7.84 7.94 4.31
CA LEU A 131 8.43 8.12 2.97
C LEU A 131 8.49 6.80 2.18
N HIS A 132 8.70 5.66 2.85
CA HIS A 132 8.68 4.34 2.20
C HIS A 132 7.28 4.00 1.68
N ALA A 133 6.26 4.20 2.53
CA ALA A 133 4.86 3.96 2.17
C ALA A 133 4.41 4.90 1.04
N ALA A 134 4.84 6.16 1.10
CA ALA A 134 4.61 7.14 0.06
C ALA A 134 5.23 6.76 -1.29
N ALA A 135 6.51 6.39 -1.29
CA ALA A 135 7.18 5.95 -2.51
C ALA A 135 6.51 4.70 -3.09
N LEU A 136 6.11 3.75 -2.23
CA LEU A 136 5.39 2.55 -2.65
C LEU A 136 4.04 2.88 -3.30
N CYS A 137 3.24 3.76 -2.69
CA CYS A 137 1.95 4.15 -3.25
C CYS A 137 2.14 4.96 -4.54
N ASN A 138 3.12 5.87 -4.58
CA ASN A 138 3.45 6.64 -5.79
C ASN A 138 3.95 5.75 -6.92
N TYR A 139 4.74 4.71 -6.63
CA TYR A 139 5.14 3.71 -7.61
C TYR A 139 3.91 3.05 -8.26
N CYS A 140 2.94 2.66 -7.44
CA CYS A 140 1.71 2.04 -7.92
C CYS A 140 0.86 3.01 -8.75
N GLN A 141 0.65 4.23 -8.25
CA GLN A 141 -0.20 5.24 -8.87
C GLN A 141 0.42 5.85 -10.12
N THR A 142 1.67 6.31 -10.05
CA THR A 142 2.28 7.12 -11.12
C THR A 142 3.01 6.26 -12.15
N TYR A 143 3.64 5.17 -11.73
CA TYR A 143 4.42 4.32 -12.64
C TYR A 143 3.61 3.13 -13.14
N LEU A 144 2.88 2.43 -12.27
CA LEU A 144 2.19 1.21 -12.68
C LEU A 144 0.83 1.47 -13.30
N GLN A 145 0.01 2.42 -12.81
CA GLN A 145 -1.33 2.68 -13.36
C GLN A 145 -1.34 2.84 -14.90
N PRO A 146 -0.53 3.71 -15.54
CA PRO A 146 -0.63 3.91 -16.98
C PRO A 146 -0.24 2.65 -17.79
N ARG A 147 0.50 1.73 -17.16
CA ARG A 147 0.88 0.44 -17.75
C ARG A 147 -0.20 -0.62 -17.52
N PHE A 148 -0.87 -0.59 -16.37
CA PHE A 148 -2.04 -1.41 -16.13
C PHE A 148 -3.17 -1.09 -17.11
N GLU A 149 -3.46 0.19 -17.37
CA GLU A 149 -4.47 0.62 -18.36
C GLU A 149 -4.22 -0.06 -19.72
N LYS A 150 -2.99 0.05 -20.23
CA LYS A 150 -2.58 -0.62 -21.49
C LYS A 150 -2.69 -2.15 -21.43
N ALA A 151 -2.38 -2.75 -20.29
CA ALA A 151 -2.43 -4.20 -20.11
C ALA A 151 -3.86 -4.74 -19.96
N VAL A 152 -4.79 -3.92 -19.44
CA VAL A 152 -6.22 -4.23 -19.33
C VAL A 152 -6.91 -4.15 -20.69
N GLU A 153 -6.50 -3.21 -21.55
CA GLU A 153 -6.99 -3.08 -22.93
C GLU A 153 -6.54 -4.23 -23.84
N ALA A 154 -5.50 -4.98 -23.46
CA ALA A 154 -5.02 -6.12 -24.24
C ALA A 154 -6.03 -7.28 -24.23
N THR A 155 -6.50 -7.68 -25.41
CA THR A 155 -7.48 -8.76 -25.59
C THR A 155 -6.94 -9.87 -26.49
N GLY A 156 -7.63 -11.02 -26.48
CA GLY A 156 -7.31 -12.14 -27.35
C GLY A 156 -5.95 -12.81 -27.05
N PRO A 157 -5.30 -13.43 -28.05
CA PRO A 157 -4.07 -14.22 -27.86
C PRO A 157 -2.91 -13.45 -27.22
N ASN A 158 -2.87 -12.13 -27.39
CA ASN A 158 -1.79 -11.28 -26.89
C ASN A 158 -1.95 -10.90 -25.40
N MET A 159 -3.14 -11.09 -24.81
CA MET A 159 -3.43 -10.66 -23.44
C MET A 159 -2.42 -11.24 -22.43
N MET A 160 -2.22 -12.56 -22.43
CA MET A 160 -1.31 -13.22 -21.48
C MET A 160 0.14 -12.80 -21.67
N ALA A 161 0.59 -12.63 -22.91
CA ALA A 161 1.94 -12.16 -23.22
C ALA A 161 2.15 -10.72 -22.71
N THR A 162 1.20 -9.83 -22.96
CA THR A 162 1.25 -8.43 -22.47
C THR A 162 1.30 -8.38 -20.94
N ARG A 163 0.44 -9.14 -20.25
CA ARG A 163 0.41 -9.18 -18.78
C ARG A 163 1.70 -9.76 -18.20
N THR A 164 2.23 -10.83 -18.79
CA THR A 164 3.51 -11.45 -18.38
C THR A 164 4.68 -10.48 -18.57
N ASN A 165 4.74 -9.80 -19.71
CA ASN A 165 5.76 -8.80 -19.99
C ASN A 165 5.67 -7.59 -19.05
N PHE A 166 4.45 -7.22 -18.63
CA PHE A 166 4.26 -6.19 -17.61
C PHE A 166 4.78 -6.65 -16.24
N LEU A 167 4.42 -7.85 -15.78
CA LEU A 167 4.92 -8.40 -14.51
C LEU A 167 6.45 -8.47 -14.44
N ALA A 168 7.10 -8.84 -15.54
CA ALA A 168 8.56 -8.88 -15.62
C ALA A 168 9.23 -7.51 -15.36
N ARG A 169 8.46 -6.42 -15.36
CA ARG A 169 8.92 -5.05 -15.07
C ARG A 169 8.52 -4.56 -13.68
N ILE A 170 7.71 -5.31 -12.94
CA ILE A 170 7.44 -5.03 -11.52
C ILE A 170 8.57 -5.70 -10.72
N THR A 171 9.68 -4.98 -10.59
CA THR A 171 10.89 -5.49 -9.93
C THR A 171 11.35 -4.54 -8.83
N ARG A 172 12.17 -5.07 -7.93
CA ARG A 172 12.84 -4.29 -6.89
C ARG A 172 13.59 -3.10 -7.49
N GLU A 173 14.35 -3.32 -8.55
CA GLU A 173 15.22 -2.31 -9.18
C GLU A 173 14.39 -1.15 -9.74
N ASN A 174 13.26 -1.44 -10.40
CA ASN A 174 12.39 -0.39 -10.91
C ASN A 174 11.70 0.40 -9.78
N PHE A 175 11.39 -0.26 -8.66
CA PHE A 175 10.93 0.46 -7.47
C PHE A 175 12.03 1.31 -6.83
N GLU A 176 13.28 0.84 -6.79
CA GLU A 176 14.42 1.62 -6.28
C GLU A 176 14.72 2.86 -7.15
N LEU A 177 14.43 2.82 -8.45
CA LEU A 177 14.45 4.02 -9.30
C LEU A 177 13.37 5.04 -8.88
N CYS A 178 12.13 4.59 -8.70
CA CYS A 178 11.04 5.42 -8.17
C CYS A 178 11.36 5.99 -6.78
N TRP A 179 12.03 5.20 -5.92
CA TRP A 179 12.50 5.66 -4.62
C TRP A 179 13.46 6.84 -4.74
N LYS A 180 14.48 6.74 -5.61
CA LYS A 180 15.43 7.84 -5.85
C LYS A 180 14.73 9.11 -6.34
N GLU A 181 13.82 8.98 -7.31
CA GLU A 181 13.01 10.10 -7.80
C GLU A 181 12.15 10.72 -6.68
N THR A 182 11.65 9.89 -5.76
CA THR A 182 10.90 10.38 -4.58
C THR A 182 11.77 11.19 -3.62
N LEU A 183 13.04 10.82 -3.42
CA LEU A 183 13.98 11.56 -2.57
C LEU A 183 14.32 12.94 -3.13
N GLU A 184 14.41 13.04 -4.46
CA GLU A 184 14.73 14.27 -5.18
C GLU A 184 13.53 15.23 -5.27
N ASN A 185 12.31 14.71 -5.17
CA ASN A 185 11.09 15.49 -5.33
C ASN A 185 10.72 16.27 -4.05
N LYS A 186 10.99 17.58 -4.09
CA LYS A 186 10.72 18.53 -2.98
C LYS A 186 9.23 18.75 -2.70
N ASP A 187 8.37 18.54 -3.70
CA ASP A 187 6.96 18.90 -3.61
C ASP A 187 6.14 17.88 -2.82
N VAL A 188 6.62 16.64 -2.68
CA VAL A 188 5.83 15.58 -2.05
C VAL A 188 6.11 15.46 -0.55
N TYR A 189 7.37 15.59 -0.10
CA TYR A 189 7.75 15.43 1.32
C TYR A 189 8.85 16.38 1.82
N GLY A 190 9.29 17.33 0.99
CA GLY A 190 10.59 17.97 1.15
C GLY A 190 11.72 17.00 0.78
N SER A 191 12.76 17.48 0.11
CA SER A 191 13.90 16.61 -0.25
C SER A 191 14.51 15.98 0.99
N ASN A 192 14.57 14.65 1.04
CA ASN A 192 15.11 13.91 2.18
C ASN A 192 16.13 12.87 1.71
N MET A 193 17.23 13.37 1.14
CA MET A 193 18.28 12.55 0.52
C MET A 193 18.94 11.55 1.49
N ASP A 194 18.80 11.78 2.80
CA ASP A 194 19.39 10.94 3.85
C ASP A 194 18.45 9.82 4.33
N ALA A 195 17.22 9.75 3.81
CA ALA A 195 16.29 8.69 4.20
C ALA A 195 16.82 7.31 3.76
N PRO A 196 16.80 6.29 4.64
CA PRO A 196 17.29 4.97 4.31
C PRO A 196 16.41 4.35 3.22
N ASN A 197 17.03 3.59 2.32
CA ASN A 197 16.30 2.80 1.34
C ASN A 197 15.30 1.87 2.05
N PRO A 198 14.07 1.68 1.53
CA PRO A 198 13.09 0.75 2.08
C PRO A 198 13.63 -0.67 2.36
N TYR A 199 14.66 -1.12 1.65
CA TYR A 199 15.25 -2.46 1.84
C TYR A 199 16.40 -2.52 2.86
N ASP A 200 16.95 -1.37 3.26
CA ASP A 200 18.18 -1.28 4.06
C ASP A 200 17.93 -0.89 5.53
N VAL A 201 16.66 -0.91 5.97
CA VAL A 201 16.29 -0.70 7.38
C VAL A 201 16.34 -2.01 8.16
N ASP A 202 16.73 -1.94 9.44
CA ASP A 202 16.82 -3.07 10.37
C ASP A 202 15.83 -3.00 11.53
#